data_AF-A0A7W0T1W7-F1
#
_entry.id   AF-A0A7W0T1W7-F1
#
_cell.length_a   1.000
_cell.length_b   1.000
_cell.length_c   1.000
_cell.angle_alpha   90.00
_cell.angle_beta   90.00
_cell.angle_gamma   90.00
#
_symmetry.space_group_name_H-M   'P 1'
#
loop_
_entity.id
_entity.type
_entity.pdbx_description
1 polymer ?
#
loop_
_entity_poly.entity_id
_entity_poly.type
_entity_poly.pdbx_seq_one_letter_code
_entity_poly.pdbx_strand_id
1 'polypeptide(L)'
;MRVLLLLLLAACDAHPSRLDAIVVTHGPDPTPRPRGARPIGEPRAENRDERDRDLDRKLREVASRDVPDDTASGGVSLASVLGSTPGPFGSLAAIKPGMTRTELLAALPTAQRDGELVWIPTGIDGVAVELAFDRTERLAEIVYHVPLAARPLLVGAWGAPAHETNVWFDPTRGWRARLGEDPVNGKIELAIAPYRPFADVIGRGPVRMASATRRRSSAPRSPTSRADSRGSTRQVPRTPSCCCPPPTSAPSQRVSSRAPLTVS
;
A
#
# COMPACT_ATOMS: atom_id res chain seq x y z
N MET A 1 10.27 -19.75 16.56
CA MET A 1 8.89 -20.24 16.34
C MET A 1 8.12 -19.48 15.24
N ARG A 2 8.77 -18.83 14.26
CA ARG A 2 8.07 -18.12 13.15
C ARG A 2 8.01 -18.89 11.83
N VAL A 3 8.79 -19.97 11.68
CA VAL A 3 8.82 -20.79 10.46
C VAL A 3 7.65 -21.79 10.40
N LEU A 4 7.03 -22.14 11.54
CA LEU A 4 5.96 -23.13 11.58
C LEU A 4 4.57 -22.58 11.18
N LEU A 5 4.39 -21.25 11.14
CA LEU A 5 3.10 -20.62 10.80
C LEU A 5 2.94 -20.36 9.29
N LEU A 6 4.05 -20.26 8.55
CA LEU A 6 4.03 -20.03 7.09
C LEU A 6 3.75 -21.32 6.27
N LEU A 7 4.01 -22.50 6.85
CA LEU A 7 3.68 -23.78 6.21
C LEU A 7 2.18 -24.13 6.27
N LEU A 8 1.39 -23.49 7.13
CA LEU A 8 -0.05 -23.74 7.25
C LEU A 8 -0.91 -22.88 6.32
N LEU A 9 -0.35 -21.79 5.76
CA LEU A 9 -1.06 -20.93 4.79
C LEU A 9 -0.79 -21.30 3.33
N ALA A 10 0.26 -22.07 3.04
CA ALA A 10 0.57 -22.54 1.68
C ALA A 10 -0.22 -23.79 1.23
N ALA A 11 -1.03 -24.38 2.11
CA ALA A 11 -1.76 -25.63 1.83
C ALA A 11 -3.21 -25.45 1.31
N CYS A 12 -3.70 -24.20 1.17
CA CYS A 12 -5.11 -23.96 0.83
C CYS A 12 -5.39 -23.56 -0.62
N ASP A 13 -4.40 -23.46 -1.51
CA ASP A 13 -4.63 -22.93 -2.86
C ASP A 13 -4.13 -23.87 -3.97
N ALA A 14 -4.74 -25.05 -4.02
CA ALA A 14 -4.67 -25.92 -5.19
C ALA A 14 -5.96 -26.73 -5.33
N HIS A 15 -6.96 -26.21 -6.06
CA HIS A 15 -7.73 -27.07 -6.96
C HIS A 15 -8.39 -26.29 -8.11
N PRO A 16 -8.07 -26.63 -9.37
CA PRO A 16 -8.75 -26.12 -10.54
C PRO A 16 -10.05 -26.90 -10.81
N SER A 17 -11.07 -26.17 -11.25
CA SER A 17 -12.34 -26.69 -11.72
C SER A 17 -12.18 -27.60 -12.94
N ARG A 18 -12.66 -28.85 -12.87
CA ARG A 18 -13.27 -29.52 -14.03
C ARG A 18 -14.24 -30.65 -13.62
N LEU A 19 -15.38 -30.60 -14.31
CA LEU A 19 -16.65 -31.32 -14.29
C LEU A 19 -16.67 -32.86 -14.12
N ASP A 20 -17.84 -33.29 -13.61
CA ASP A 20 -18.54 -34.58 -13.73
C ASP A 20 -17.88 -35.85 -13.21
N ALA A 21 -18.43 -36.43 -12.13
CA ALA A 21 -19.13 -37.72 -12.16
C ALA A 21 -19.38 -38.30 -10.74
N ILE A 22 -20.60 -38.86 -10.60
CA ILE A 22 -21.01 -39.93 -9.68
C ILE A 22 -21.23 -39.55 -8.21
N VAL A 23 -22.53 -39.52 -7.88
CA VAL A 23 -23.10 -39.79 -6.57
C VAL A 23 -22.69 -41.19 -6.12
N VAL A 24 -21.85 -41.29 -5.08
CA VAL A 24 -21.87 -42.42 -4.14
C VAL A 24 -22.02 -41.84 -2.75
N THR A 25 -23.23 -41.89 -2.21
CA THR A 25 -23.51 -41.66 -0.80
C THR A 25 -22.97 -42.86 -0.01
N HIS A 26 -21.70 -42.85 0.35
CA HIS A 26 -21.21 -43.70 1.43
C HIS A 26 -21.68 -43.10 2.76
N GLY A 27 -22.56 -43.84 3.43
CA GLY A 27 -23.09 -43.48 4.74
C GLY A 27 -21.96 -43.33 5.77
N PRO A 28 -22.12 -42.43 6.76
CA PRO A 28 -21.11 -42.22 7.78
C PRO A 28 -20.87 -43.51 8.55
N ASP A 29 -19.62 -43.96 8.50
CA ASP A 29 -19.10 -45.08 9.29
C ASP A 29 -19.26 -44.74 10.79
N PRO A 30 -20.00 -45.53 11.58
CA PRO A 30 -20.21 -45.28 12.99
C PRO A 30 -18.89 -45.45 13.74
N THR A 31 -18.20 -44.33 13.99
CA THR A 31 -16.98 -44.30 14.78
C THR A 31 -17.27 -44.84 16.18
N PRO A 32 -16.50 -45.82 16.68
CA PRO A 32 -16.72 -46.40 18.00
C PRO A 32 -16.56 -45.31 19.07
N ARG A 33 -17.65 -45.04 19.79
CA ARG A 33 -17.66 -44.11 20.92
C ARG A 33 -16.64 -44.58 21.97
N PRO A 34 -15.62 -43.79 22.31
CA PRO A 34 -14.70 -44.13 23.39
C PRO A 34 -15.49 -44.17 24.71
N ARG A 35 -15.67 -45.38 25.25
CA ARG A 35 -16.16 -45.59 26.61
C ARG A 35 -15.07 -45.17 27.59
N GLY A 36 -15.37 -44.17 28.42
CA GLY A 36 -14.72 -44.01 29.72
C GLY A 36 -13.54 -43.06 29.79
N ALA A 37 -13.68 -41.83 29.31
CA ALA A 37 -12.89 -40.74 29.88
C ALA A 37 -13.59 -40.24 31.15
N ARG A 38 -12.95 -40.46 32.31
CA ARG A 38 -13.39 -39.90 33.59
C ARG A 38 -13.48 -38.37 33.49
N PRO A 39 -14.46 -37.72 34.13
CA PRO A 39 -14.55 -36.26 34.14
C PRO A 39 -13.26 -35.71 34.76
N ILE A 40 -12.44 -35.07 33.94
CA ILE A 40 -11.32 -34.26 34.39
C ILE A 40 -11.97 -33.15 35.22
N GLY A 41 -11.70 -33.17 36.52
CA GLY A 41 -12.34 -32.29 37.50
C GLY A 41 -12.38 -30.86 36.98
N GLU A 42 -13.59 -30.30 36.93
CA GLU A 42 -13.80 -28.91 36.56
C GLU A 42 -12.87 -28.04 37.42
N PRO A 43 -12.02 -27.20 36.81
CA PRO A 43 -11.17 -26.31 37.57
C PRO A 43 -12.07 -25.43 38.43
N ARG A 44 -11.95 -25.59 39.76
CA ARG A 44 -12.71 -24.83 40.77
C ARG A 44 -12.80 -23.37 40.34
N ALA A 45 -14.03 -22.88 40.21
CA ALA A 45 -14.36 -21.53 39.74
C ALA A 45 -13.68 -20.41 40.55
N GLU A 46 -13.24 -20.69 41.77
CA GLU A 46 -12.57 -19.75 42.67
C GLU A 46 -11.24 -19.18 42.13
N ASN A 47 -10.60 -19.82 41.14
CA ASN A 47 -9.29 -19.37 40.62
C ASN A 47 -9.36 -18.47 39.36
N ARG A 48 -10.57 -18.20 38.82
CA ARG A 48 -10.71 -17.31 37.65
C ARG A 48 -10.68 -15.84 38.05
N ASP A 49 -11.40 -15.48 39.11
CA ASP A 49 -11.48 -14.09 39.59
C ASP A 49 -10.11 -13.52 39.99
N GLU A 50 -9.24 -14.36 40.55
CA GLU A 50 -7.90 -13.93 40.98
C GLU A 50 -6.95 -13.74 39.79
N ARG A 51 -7.09 -14.55 38.74
CA ARG A 51 -6.36 -14.37 37.47
C ARG A 51 -6.79 -13.11 36.75
N ASP A 52 -8.09 -12.82 36.71
CA ASP A 52 -8.61 -11.62 36.05
C ASP A 52 -8.14 -10.35 36.76
N ARG A 53 -8.15 -10.33 38.11
CA ARG A 53 -7.61 -9.21 38.89
C ARG A 53 -6.10 -9.04 38.75
N ASP A 54 -5.33 -10.13 38.62
CA ASP A 54 -3.88 -10.06 38.37
C ASP A 54 -3.59 -9.53 36.96
N LEU A 55 -4.40 -9.92 35.96
CA LEU A 55 -4.28 -9.43 34.59
C LEU A 55 -4.56 -7.93 34.49
N ASP A 56 -5.63 -7.45 35.13
CA ASP A 56 -5.97 -6.03 35.20
C ASP A 56 -4.88 -5.21 35.91
N ARG A 57 -4.29 -5.76 36.98
CA ARG A 57 -3.18 -5.12 37.69
C ARG A 57 -1.96 -4.98 36.79
N LYS A 58 -1.60 -6.05 36.07
CA LYS A 58 -0.47 -6.04 35.12
C LYS A 58 -0.70 -5.08 33.95
N LEU A 59 -1.92 -5.03 33.41
CA LEU A 59 -2.27 -4.09 32.35
C LEU A 59 -2.15 -2.64 32.83
N ARG A 60 -2.61 -2.34 34.05
CA ARG A 60 -2.48 -1.00 34.64
C ARG A 60 -1.02 -0.65 34.93
N GLU A 61 -0.21 -1.60 35.42
CA GLU A 61 1.23 -1.40 35.65
C GLU A 61 1.96 -1.10 34.33
N VAL A 62 1.69 -1.87 33.28
CA VAL A 62 2.28 -1.66 31.94
C VAL A 62 1.83 -0.33 31.35
N ALA A 63 0.57 0.05 31.50
CA ALA A 63 0.08 1.35 31.04
C ALA A 63 0.63 2.55 31.85
N SER A 64 1.01 2.33 33.11
CA SER A 64 1.56 3.37 33.99
C SER A 64 3.08 3.50 33.95
N ARG A 65 3.79 2.56 33.32
CA ARG A 65 5.20 2.76 33.00
C ARG A 65 5.25 3.82 31.91
N ASP A 66 5.73 5.01 32.28
CA ASP A 66 6.17 6.02 31.32
C ASP A 66 7.07 5.30 30.31
N VAL A 67 6.55 5.09 29.10
CA VAL A 67 7.34 4.57 27.99
C VAL A 67 8.44 5.61 27.82
N PRO A 68 9.72 5.28 28.10
CA PRO A 68 10.78 6.23 27.93
C PRO A 68 10.67 6.76 26.51
N ASP A 69 10.55 8.07 26.40
CA ASP A 69 10.54 8.78 25.13
C ASP A 69 11.96 8.63 24.55
N ASP A 70 12.24 7.46 23.99
CA ASP A 70 13.52 7.06 23.37
C ASP A 70 13.70 7.77 22.01
N THR A 71 13.22 9.01 21.92
CA THR A 71 13.42 9.93 20.80
C THR A 71 14.88 10.39 20.65
N ALA A 72 15.80 9.91 21.50
CA ALA A 72 17.24 10.18 21.38
C ALA A 72 17.95 9.35 20.28
N SER A 73 17.32 8.30 19.74
CA SER A 73 17.74 7.76 18.45
C SER A 73 17.22 8.70 17.38
N GLY A 74 18.11 9.31 16.57
CA GLY A 74 17.78 10.22 15.47
C GLY A 74 17.00 9.59 14.30
N GLY A 75 15.99 8.78 14.61
CA GLY A 75 15.06 8.17 13.67
C GLY A 75 14.15 9.23 13.07
N VAL A 76 13.82 9.02 11.81
CA VAL A 76 12.93 9.91 11.07
C VAL A 76 11.49 9.67 11.56
N SER A 77 10.85 10.70 12.10
CA SER A 77 9.45 10.60 12.54
C SER A 77 8.53 10.25 11.38
N LEU A 78 7.60 9.31 11.59
CA LEU A 78 6.62 8.91 10.58
C LEU A 78 5.83 10.12 10.05
N ALA A 79 5.47 11.08 10.91
CA ALA A 79 4.75 12.28 10.52
C ALA A 79 5.50 13.12 9.46
N SER A 80 6.84 13.12 9.51
CA SER A 80 7.67 13.88 8.57
C SER A 80 7.76 13.23 7.18
N VAL A 81 7.46 11.93 7.06
CA VAL A 81 7.60 11.20 5.79
C VAL A 81 6.28 10.98 5.06
N LEU A 82 5.14 10.92 5.76
CA LEU A 82 3.84 10.52 5.20
C LEU A 82 3.33 11.43 4.05
N GLY A 83 3.88 12.63 3.90
CA GLY A 83 3.41 13.61 2.91
C GLY A 83 1.94 14.02 3.12
N SER A 84 1.36 14.74 2.16
CA SER A 84 -0.02 15.25 2.26
C SER A 84 -1.04 14.46 1.42
N THR A 85 -0.60 13.41 0.73
CA THR A 85 -1.44 12.63 -0.20
C THR A 85 -1.18 11.14 -0.02
N PRO A 86 -2.21 10.29 -0.11
CA PRO A 86 -2.03 8.85 0.05
C PRO A 86 -1.18 8.28 -1.08
N GLY A 87 -0.09 7.61 -0.72
CA GLY A 87 0.84 7.03 -1.66
C GLY A 87 2.12 6.54 -0.98
N PRO A 88 3.04 5.92 -1.73
CA PRO A 88 4.31 5.46 -1.19
C PRO A 88 5.10 6.66 -0.62
N PHE A 89 5.69 6.48 0.56
CA PHE A 89 6.44 7.52 1.25
C PHE A 89 7.89 7.12 1.55
N GLY A 90 8.71 8.11 1.93
CA GLY A 90 10.15 7.93 2.14
C GLY A 90 10.88 7.61 0.83
N SER A 91 11.80 6.65 0.86
CA SER A 91 12.52 6.17 -0.33
C SER A 91 11.59 5.55 -1.40
N LEU A 92 10.41 5.07 -0.98
CA LEU A 92 9.45 4.42 -1.86
C LEU A 92 8.66 5.40 -2.72
N ALA A 93 8.74 6.70 -2.45
CA ALA A 93 8.07 7.73 -3.24
C ALA A 93 8.53 7.78 -4.71
N ALA A 94 9.71 7.22 -5.02
CA ALA A 94 10.23 7.11 -6.38
C ALA A 94 9.57 5.96 -7.19
N ILE A 95 8.88 5.05 -6.53
CA ILE A 95 8.22 3.90 -7.15
C ILE A 95 6.99 4.37 -7.93
N LYS A 96 6.77 3.75 -9.09
CA LYS A 96 5.59 3.97 -9.90
C LYS A 96 4.73 2.70 -9.98
N PRO A 97 3.40 2.85 -10.09
CA PRO A 97 2.52 1.73 -10.38
C PRO A 97 3.00 0.90 -11.58
N GLY A 98 3.00 -0.43 -11.43
CA GLY A 98 3.33 -1.35 -12.53
C GLY A 98 4.81 -1.50 -12.87
N MET A 99 5.72 -0.91 -12.09
CA MET A 99 7.16 -1.22 -12.17
C MET A 99 7.40 -2.72 -12.05
N THR A 100 8.31 -3.25 -12.85
CA THR A 100 8.77 -4.64 -12.75
C THR A 100 9.66 -4.83 -11.53
N ARG A 101 9.81 -6.07 -11.07
CA ARG A 101 10.72 -6.42 -9.97
C ARG A 101 12.16 -5.93 -10.22
N THR A 102 12.65 -6.00 -11.45
CA THR A 102 14.00 -5.55 -11.82
C THR A 102 14.14 -4.03 -11.78
N GLU A 103 13.16 -3.29 -12.32
CA GLU A 103 13.15 -1.82 -12.26
C GLU A 103 13.10 -1.32 -10.80
N LEU A 104 12.32 -2.01 -9.96
CA LEU A 104 12.19 -1.68 -8.55
C LEU A 104 13.51 -1.86 -7.79
N LEU A 105 14.21 -2.99 -7.98
CA LEU A 105 15.50 -3.24 -7.35
C LEU A 105 16.58 -2.27 -7.83
N ALA A 106 16.51 -1.83 -9.09
CA ALA A 106 17.40 -0.79 -9.60
C ALA A 106 17.12 0.58 -8.97
N ALA A 107 15.85 0.90 -8.69
CA ALA A 107 15.45 2.14 -8.04
C ALA A 107 15.73 2.15 -6.53
N LEU A 108 15.76 0.97 -5.89
CA LEU A 108 15.84 0.81 -4.43
C LEU A 108 16.98 -0.17 -4.09
N PRO A 109 18.24 0.32 -4.07
CA PRO A 109 19.39 -0.56 -3.82
C PRO A 109 19.41 -1.17 -2.40
N THR A 110 18.61 -0.64 -1.48
CA THR A 110 18.46 -1.19 -0.11
C THR A 110 17.45 -2.33 -0.02
N ALA A 111 16.71 -2.60 -1.09
CA ALA A 111 15.70 -3.66 -1.12
C ALA A 111 16.36 -5.05 -1.12
N GLN A 112 15.84 -5.94 -0.27
CA GLN A 112 16.32 -7.32 -0.12
C GLN A 112 15.24 -8.30 -0.59
N ARG A 113 15.64 -9.33 -1.32
CA ARG A 113 14.74 -10.42 -1.72
C ARG A 113 14.67 -11.47 -0.62
N ASP A 114 13.45 -11.90 -0.29
CA ASP A 114 13.17 -13.04 0.58
C ASP A 114 12.11 -13.93 -0.10
N GLY A 115 12.57 -14.89 -0.88
CA GLY A 115 11.71 -15.69 -1.76
C GLY A 115 10.99 -14.83 -2.80
N GLU A 116 9.65 -14.84 -2.77
CA GLU A 116 8.81 -14.05 -3.67
C GLU A 116 8.53 -12.62 -3.16
N LEU A 117 8.86 -12.35 -1.90
CA LEU A 117 8.68 -11.05 -1.28
C LEU A 117 9.95 -10.20 -1.43
N VAL A 118 9.77 -8.89 -1.51
CA VAL A 118 10.86 -7.92 -1.42
C VAL A 118 10.64 -7.06 -0.20
N TRP A 119 11.63 -7.05 0.70
CA TRP A 119 11.63 -6.30 1.94
C TRP A 119 12.50 -5.05 1.83
N ILE A 120 12.06 -3.96 2.44
CA ILE A 120 12.81 -2.71 2.44
C ILE A 120 12.95 -2.19 3.87
N PRO A 121 14.19 -2.02 4.38
CA PRO A 121 14.40 -1.35 5.64
C PRO A 121 14.03 0.13 5.48
N THR A 122 13.05 0.58 6.26
CA THR A 122 12.59 1.98 6.22
C THR A 122 13.47 2.92 7.04
N GLY A 123 14.20 2.38 8.02
CA GLY A 123 14.90 3.16 9.04
C GLY A 123 13.96 3.86 10.05
N ILE A 124 12.65 3.58 9.97
CA ILE A 124 11.63 4.08 10.90
C ILE A 124 11.32 2.95 11.87
N ASP A 125 11.44 3.24 13.16
CA ASP A 125 11.21 2.22 14.19
C ASP A 125 9.78 1.67 14.13
N GLY A 126 9.66 0.36 14.30
CA GLY A 126 8.39 -0.36 14.23
C GLY A 126 7.73 -0.41 12.84
N VAL A 127 8.36 0.13 11.78
CA VAL A 127 7.81 0.12 10.41
C VAL A 127 8.54 -0.85 9.51
N ALA A 128 7.82 -1.86 9.03
CA ALA A 128 8.30 -2.79 8.02
C ALA A 128 7.54 -2.61 6.71
N VAL A 129 8.20 -2.88 5.57
CA VAL A 129 7.58 -2.80 4.25
C VAL A 129 7.80 -4.08 3.48
N GLU A 130 6.69 -4.61 2.97
CA GLU A 130 6.64 -5.72 2.02
C GLU A 130 6.16 -5.22 0.66
N LEU A 131 6.74 -5.74 -0.41
CA LEU A 131 6.32 -5.47 -1.78
C LEU A 131 5.80 -6.75 -2.42
N ALA A 132 4.54 -6.72 -2.85
CA ALA A 132 3.88 -7.82 -3.54
C ALA A 132 3.84 -7.56 -5.06
N PHE A 133 4.17 -8.59 -5.83
CA PHE A 133 4.14 -8.57 -7.29
C PHE A 133 3.01 -9.46 -7.81
N ASP A 134 2.40 -9.09 -8.93
CA ASP A 134 1.43 -9.93 -9.61
C ASP A 134 2.10 -11.07 -10.39
N ARG A 135 1.28 -11.92 -11.04
CA ARG A 135 1.76 -13.04 -11.87
C ARG A 135 2.54 -12.60 -13.11
N THR A 136 2.55 -11.31 -13.44
CA THR A 136 3.33 -10.71 -14.53
C THR A 136 4.61 -10.03 -14.02
N GLU A 137 4.98 -10.27 -12.76
CA GLU A 137 6.13 -9.69 -12.06
C GLU A 137 6.09 -8.16 -11.96
N ARG A 138 4.88 -7.57 -11.98
CA ARG A 138 4.68 -6.13 -11.80
C ARG A 138 4.21 -5.83 -10.39
N LEU A 139 4.66 -4.70 -9.85
CA LEU A 139 4.28 -4.25 -8.52
C LEU A 139 2.75 -4.09 -8.43
N ALA A 140 2.15 -4.90 -7.57
CA ALA A 140 0.72 -4.95 -7.33
C ALA A 140 0.32 -4.19 -6.07
N GLU A 141 1.10 -4.33 -4.99
CA GLU A 141 0.79 -3.76 -3.68
C GLU A 141 2.06 -3.52 -2.87
N ILE A 142 2.06 -2.45 -2.08
CA ILE A 142 3.07 -2.10 -1.09
C ILE A 142 2.39 -2.17 0.27
N VAL A 143 2.82 -3.08 1.14
CA VAL A 143 2.23 -3.28 2.45
C VAL A 143 3.17 -2.72 3.51
N TYR A 144 2.70 -1.70 4.24
CA TYR A 144 3.39 -1.18 5.40
C TYR A 144 2.79 -1.80 6.66
N HIS A 145 3.64 -2.40 7.48
CA HIS A 145 3.27 -2.79 8.84
C HIS A 145 3.74 -1.68 9.77
N VAL A 146 2.80 -0.91 10.31
CA VAL A 146 3.07 0.21 11.22
C VAL A 146 2.45 -0.03 12.60
N PRO A 147 2.95 0.58 13.68
CA PRO A 147 2.32 0.48 14.99
C PRO A 147 0.90 1.05 14.98
N LEU A 148 0.00 0.52 15.80
CA LEU A 148 -1.38 1.01 15.92
C LEU A 148 -1.46 2.51 16.27
N ALA A 149 -0.49 3.01 17.04
CA ALA A 149 -0.35 4.41 17.39
C ALA A 149 -0.12 5.35 16.18
N ALA A 150 0.21 4.82 15.00
CA ALA A 150 0.38 5.61 13.77
C ALA A 150 -0.95 6.04 13.13
N ARG A 151 -2.09 5.44 13.49
CA ARG A 151 -3.41 5.79 12.94
C ARG A 151 -3.72 7.29 12.97
N PRO A 152 -3.64 8.00 14.12
CA PRO A 152 -3.91 9.44 14.15
C PRO A 152 -2.97 10.24 13.25
N LEU A 153 -1.72 9.79 13.05
CA LEU A 153 -0.77 10.45 12.15
C LEU A 153 -1.20 10.31 10.69
N LEU A 154 -1.65 9.11 10.28
CA LEU A 154 -2.18 8.86 8.93
C LEU A 154 -3.43 9.70 8.66
N VAL A 155 -4.36 9.74 9.61
CA VAL A 155 -5.58 10.54 9.50
C VAL A 155 -5.26 12.04 9.47
N GLY A 156 -4.29 12.49 10.27
CA GLY A 156 -3.83 13.88 10.24
C GLY A 156 -3.15 14.26 8.92
N ALA A 157 -2.41 13.35 8.32
CA ALA A 157 -1.68 13.59 7.07
C ALA A 157 -2.58 13.55 5.83
N TRP A 158 -3.51 12.60 5.75
CA TRP A 158 -4.29 12.31 4.54
C TRP A 158 -5.79 12.59 4.67
N GLY A 159 -6.24 13.02 5.85
CA GLY A 159 -7.65 13.18 6.18
C GLY A 159 -8.31 11.87 6.61
N ALA A 160 -9.61 11.94 6.91
CA ALA A 160 -10.40 10.74 7.22
C ALA A 160 -10.52 9.84 5.98
N PRO A 161 -10.33 8.51 6.10
CA PRO A 161 -10.61 7.59 5.01
C PRO A 161 -12.11 7.59 4.69
N ALA A 162 -12.48 7.10 3.50
CA ALA A 162 -13.88 6.86 3.17
C ALA A 162 -14.50 5.89 4.21
N HIS A 163 -15.55 6.37 4.90
CA HIS A 163 -16.05 5.84 6.18
C HIS A 163 -16.44 4.35 6.17
N GLU A 164 -16.73 3.77 5.01
CA GLU A 164 -17.20 2.38 4.91
C GLU A 164 -16.10 1.37 4.59
N THR A 165 -14.99 1.83 3.99
CA THR A 165 -13.99 0.92 3.43
C THR A 165 -12.60 1.09 4.02
N ASN A 166 -12.37 2.11 4.86
CA ASN A 166 -11.03 2.48 5.34
C ASN A 166 -10.05 2.69 4.17
N VAL A 167 -10.49 3.35 3.10
CA VAL A 167 -9.69 3.60 1.90
C VAL A 167 -9.51 5.09 1.66
N TRP A 168 -8.29 5.48 1.30
CA TRP A 168 -7.97 6.77 0.68
C TRP A 168 -7.65 6.60 -0.80
N PHE A 169 -7.96 7.63 -1.59
CA PHE A 169 -7.72 7.65 -3.02
C PHE A 169 -6.94 8.89 -3.41
N ASP A 170 -5.91 8.71 -4.23
CA ASP A 170 -5.27 9.78 -5.00
C ASP A 170 -5.40 9.46 -6.49
N PRO A 171 -6.48 9.94 -7.15
CA PRO A 171 -6.68 9.71 -8.58
C PRO A 171 -5.65 10.45 -9.44
N THR A 172 -5.02 11.52 -8.92
CA THR A 172 -4.05 12.33 -9.66
C THR A 172 -2.74 11.58 -9.82
N ARG A 173 -2.30 10.88 -8.76
CA ARG A 173 -1.08 10.07 -8.76
C ARG A 173 -1.31 8.59 -9.08
N GLY A 174 -2.57 8.17 -9.15
CA GLY A 174 -2.95 6.79 -9.47
C GLY A 174 -2.69 5.83 -8.31
N TRP A 175 -2.91 6.27 -7.07
CA TRP A 175 -2.74 5.44 -5.87
C TRP A 175 -4.04 5.31 -5.09
N ARG A 176 -4.19 4.17 -4.42
CA ARG A 176 -5.16 3.96 -3.34
C ARG A 176 -4.44 3.38 -2.14
N ALA A 177 -4.88 3.74 -0.94
CA ALA A 177 -4.35 3.21 0.30
C ALA A 177 -5.50 2.62 1.12
N ARG A 178 -5.37 1.38 1.60
CA ARG A 178 -6.34 0.68 2.45
C ARG A 178 -5.73 0.50 3.85
N LEU A 179 -6.48 0.85 4.87
CA LEU A 179 -6.14 0.61 6.27
C LEU A 179 -6.78 -0.71 6.74
N GLY A 180 -5.96 -1.65 7.17
CA GLY A 180 -6.34 -2.82 7.96
C GLY A 180 -5.82 -2.66 9.38
N GLU A 181 -6.63 -3.01 10.38
CA GLU A 181 -6.20 -3.02 11.77
C GLU A 181 -6.04 -4.47 12.23
N ASP A 182 -4.90 -4.78 12.84
CA ASP A 182 -4.63 -6.03 13.53
C ASP A 182 -4.51 -5.74 15.04
N PRO A 183 -5.64 -5.74 15.77
CA PRO A 183 -5.65 -5.44 17.19
C PRO A 183 -4.92 -6.50 18.02
N VAL A 184 -4.78 -7.73 17.51
CA VAL A 184 -4.11 -8.83 18.22
C VAL A 184 -2.61 -8.56 18.28
N ASN A 185 -2.02 -8.07 17.20
CA ASN A 185 -0.60 -7.77 17.12
C ASN A 185 -0.26 -6.31 17.44
N GLY A 186 -1.26 -5.46 17.71
CA GLY A 186 -1.07 -4.03 17.96
C GLY A 186 -0.51 -3.28 16.74
N LYS A 187 -0.86 -3.74 15.53
CA LYS A 187 -0.33 -3.24 14.26
C LYS A 187 -1.44 -2.79 13.33
N ILE A 188 -1.06 -1.94 12.40
CA ILE A 188 -1.85 -1.55 11.25
C ILE A 188 -1.15 -2.08 10.02
N GLU A 189 -1.93 -2.67 9.13
CA GLU A 189 -1.54 -2.99 7.77
C GLU A 189 -2.03 -1.86 6.87
N LEU A 190 -1.10 -1.11 6.30
CA LEU A 190 -1.40 -0.06 5.34
C LEU A 190 -0.98 -0.53 3.96
N ALA A 191 -1.98 -0.93 3.16
CA ALA A 191 -1.77 -1.48 1.83
C ALA A 191 -1.96 -0.38 0.77
N ILE A 192 -0.90 -0.05 0.05
CA ILE A 192 -0.88 0.94 -1.03
C ILE A 192 -0.81 0.22 -2.36
N ALA A 193 -1.83 0.39 -3.19
CA ALA A 193 -1.95 -0.27 -4.48
C ALA A 193 -2.21 0.75 -5.60
N PRO A 194 -1.87 0.43 -6.85
CA PRO A 194 -2.29 1.21 -8.00
C PRO A 194 -3.81 1.42 -8.00
N TYR A 195 -4.23 2.67 -8.13
CA TYR A 195 -5.63 3.00 -8.39
C TYR A 195 -5.89 2.84 -9.89
N ARG A 196 -6.78 1.92 -10.23
CA ARG A 196 -7.34 1.79 -11.58
C ARG A 196 -8.83 2.11 -11.50
N PRO A 197 -9.30 3.21 -12.12
CA PRO A 197 -10.72 3.47 -12.27
C PRO A 197 -11.40 2.25 -12.88
N PHE A 198 -12.57 1.87 -12.37
CA PHE A 198 -13.33 0.75 -12.94
C PHE A 198 -13.59 0.93 -14.45
N ALA A 199 -13.76 2.18 -14.89
CA ALA A 199 -13.90 2.56 -16.30
C ALA A 199 -12.72 2.12 -17.19
N ASP A 200 -11.51 2.02 -16.64
CA ASP A 200 -10.34 1.54 -17.39
C ASP A 200 -10.28 0.00 -17.44
N VAL A 201 -10.87 -0.67 -16.44
CA VAL A 201 -10.90 -2.15 -16.34
C VAL A 201 -11.90 -2.75 -17.31
N ILE A 202 -13.08 -2.15 -17.47
CA ILE A 202 -14.10 -2.62 -18.42
C ILE A 202 -13.76 -2.31 -19.89
N GLY A 203 -12.57 -1.74 -20.13
CA GLY A 203 -12.24 -1.01 -21.34
C GLY A 203 -13.10 0.25 -21.41
N ARG A 204 -12.65 1.32 -22.07
CA ARG A 204 -13.60 2.38 -22.47
C ARG A 204 -14.69 1.68 -23.28
N GLY A 205 -15.86 1.47 -22.66
CA GLY A 205 -16.98 0.77 -23.27
C GLY A 205 -17.18 1.32 -24.67
N PRO A 206 -17.58 0.49 -25.65
CA PRO A 206 -17.51 0.85 -27.05
C PRO A 206 -18.07 2.26 -27.24
N VAL A 207 -17.20 3.20 -27.60
CA VAL A 207 -17.53 4.60 -27.96
C VAL A 207 -18.48 4.64 -29.20
N ARG A 208 -18.95 3.48 -29.65
CA ARG A 208 -19.73 3.26 -30.87
C ARG A 208 -21.24 3.43 -30.72
N MET A 209 -21.80 3.76 -29.56
CA MET A 209 -23.26 3.99 -29.46
C MET A 209 -23.70 5.47 -29.59
N ALA A 210 -22.77 6.43 -29.63
CA ALA A 210 -23.12 7.84 -29.84
C ALA A 210 -23.19 8.26 -31.33
N SER A 211 -22.90 7.36 -32.28
CA SER A 211 -22.64 7.74 -33.69
C SER A 211 -23.59 7.10 -34.72
N ALA A 212 -24.85 6.80 -34.38
CA ALA A 212 -25.78 6.21 -35.35
C ALA A 212 -27.18 6.87 -35.44
N THR A 213 -27.43 8.00 -34.79
CA THR A 213 -28.56 8.87 -35.18
C THR A 213 -28.09 9.92 -36.18
N ARG A 214 -27.38 9.48 -37.23
CA ARG A 214 -27.28 10.26 -38.47
C ARG A 214 -28.61 10.06 -39.18
N ARG A 215 -29.63 10.80 -38.73
CA ARG A 215 -30.90 10.96 -39.43
C ARG A 215 -30.54 11.34 -40.87
N ARG A 216 -30.74 10.40 -41.81
CA ARG A 216 -30.66 10.66 -43.25
C ARG A 216 -31.71 11.72 -43.56
N SER A 217 -31.31 12.98 -43.49
CA SER A 217 -32.01 14.06 -44.18
C SER A 217 -31.50 14.04 -45.61
N SER A 218 -32.09 13.17 -46.42
CA SER A 218 -31.99 13.18 -47.87
C SER A 218 -32.74 14.41 -48.39
N ALA A 219 -32.02 15.46 -48.78
CA ALA A 219 -32.49 16.53 -49.66
C ALA A 219 -31.27 17.28 -50.25
N PRO A 220 -31.40 17.96 -51.41
CA PRO A 220 -30.56 17.67 -52.56
C PRO A 220 -29.44 18.68 -52.81
N ARG A 221 -28.50 18.23 -53.65
CA ARG A 221 -27.44 19.03 -54.27
C ARG A 221 -28.01 20.26 -54.98
N SER A 222 -27.33 21.39 -54.85
CA SER A 222 -27.23 22.39 -55.92
C SER A 222 -25.76 22.70 -56.16
N PRO A 223 -25.27 22.68 -57.42
CA PRO A 223 -23.89 22.97 -57.77
C PRO A 223 -23.78 24.41 -58.27
N THR A 224 -22.90 25.21 -57.65
CA THR A 224 -22.31 26.45 -58.20
C THR A 224 -21.45 27.01 -57.07
N SER A 225 -20.32 27.67 -57.24
CA SER A 225 -19.46 28.08 -58.35
C SER A 225 -18.44 29.01 -57.70
N ARG A 226 -17.23 29.12 -58.27
CA ARG A 226 -16.22 30.17 -58.03
C ARG A 226 -15.50 30.15 -56.68
N ALA A 227 -14.19 29.90 -56.65
CA ALA A 227 -13.09 30.76 -57.10
C ALA A 227 -12.78 31.88 -56.11
N ASP A 228 -11.47 32.11 -55.96
CA ASP A 228 -10.82 33.23 -55.26
C ASP A 228 -10.82 33.12 -53.72
N SER A 229 -9.74 33.37 -52.99
CA SER A 229 -8.48 34.00 -53.32
C SER A 229 -7.42 33.68 -52.27
N ARG A 230 -6.17 33.89 -52.71
CA ARG A 230 -4.94 33.88 -51.93
C ARG A 230 -4.99 34.82 -50.73
N GLY A 231 -4.24 34.44 -49.70
CA GLY A 231 -3.52 35.40 -48.87
C GLY A 231 -4.11 35.61 -47.49
N SER A 232 -3.32 35.29 -46.46
CA SER A 232 -2.96 36.22 -45.39
C SER A 232 -2.22 35.42 -44.30
N THR A 233 -0.90 35.44 -44.34
CA THR A 233 -0.06 36.22 -43.41
C THR A 233 0.09 35.54 -42.05
N ARG A 234 1.32 35.03 -41.84
CA ARG A 234 1.92 34.73 -40.55
C ARG A 234 1.58 35.80 -39.51
N GLN A 235 1.04 35.40 -38.37
CA GLN A 235 1.29 36.11 -37.11
C GLN A 235 1.77 35.12 -36.06
N VAL A 236 3.08 35.19 -35.82
CA VAL A 236 3.76 34.64 -34.66
C VAL A 236 3.64 35.69 -33.55
N PRO A 237 2.91 35.46 -32.45
CA PRO A 237 3.09 36.27 -31.27
C PRO A 237 4.42 35.90 -30.61
N ARG A 238 5.39 36.79 -30.78
CA ARG A 238 6.55 36.92 -29.90
C ARG A 238 6.06 37.42 -28.54
N THR A 239 6.37 36.69 -27.47
CA THR A 239 6.25 37.12 -26.08
C THR A 239 7.38 36.49 -25.26
N PRO A 240 7.80 37.11 -24.16
CA PRO A 240 9.12 37.72 -24.05
C PRO A 240 10.13 36.82 -23.31
N SER A 241 11.42 37.02 -23.63
CA SER A 241 12.54 36.63 -22.79
C SER A 241 12.35 37.15 -21.37
N CYS A 242 12.00 36.27 -20.44
CA CYS A 242 12.25 36.50 -19.03
C CYS A 242 13.75 36.33 -18.81
N CYS A 243 14.42 37.44 -18.53
CA CYS A 243 15.75 37.50 -17.95
C CYS A 243 15.75 36.75 -16.62
N CYS A 244 16.30 35.54 -16.57
CA CYS A 244 16.71 34.94 -15.30
C CYS A 244 18.10 35.51 -14.92
N PRO A 245 18.28 36.01 -13.69
CA PRO A 245 19.59 36.44 -13.19
C PRO A 245 20.53 35.24 -13.02
N PRO A 246 21.86 35.44 -13.08
CA PRO A 246 22.84 34.38 -12.89
C PRO A 246 22.80 33.83 -11.45
N PRO A 247 23.18 32.56 -11.23
CA PRO A 247 23.25 31.99 -9.89
C PRO A 247 24.34 32.69 -9.08
N THR A 248 23.95 33.26 -7.94
CA THR A 248 24.84 33.71 -6.89
C THR A 248 25.62 32.51 -6.35
N SER A 249 26.94 32.52 -6.55
CA SER A 249 27.87 31.57 -5.96
C SER A 249 27.71 31.52 -4.44
N ALA A 250 27.29 30.37 -3.91
CA ALA A 250 27.25 30.11 -2.47
C ALA A 250 28.66 29.77 -1.94
N PRO A 251 28.96 30.11 -0.67
CA PRO A 251 30.30 30.10 -0.12
C PRO A 251 30.85 28.70 0.15
N SER A 252 32.12 28.55 -0.18
CA SER A 252 33.02 27.44 0.12
C SER A 252 32.95 27.07 1.61
N GLN A 253 32.38 25.89 1.93
CA GLN A 253 32.45 25.35 3.28
C GLN A 253 33.85 24.78 3.52
N ARG A 254 34.54 25.41 4.48
CA ARG A 254 35.80 24.97 5.07
C ARG A 254 35.65 23.54 5.59
N VAL A 255 36.43 22.62 5.02
CA VAL A 255 36.71 21.31 5.59
C VAL A 255 37.47 21.52 6.90
N SER A 256 36.81 21.23 8.02
CA SER A 256 37.45 21.25 9.34
C SER A 256 38.03 19.86 9.61
N SER A 257 39.31 19.70 9.27
CA SER A 257 40.09 18.51 9.62
C SER A 257 40.20 18.39 11.13
N ARG A 258 39.61 17.34 11.71
CA ARG A 258 39.77 16.97 13.12
C ARG A 258 40.89 15.94 13.22
N ALA A 259 41.93 16.27 13.97
CA ALA A 259 43.11 15.44 14.19
C ALA A 259 42.80 14.15 14.98
N PRO A 260 43.58 13.08 14.82
CA PRO A 260 43.47 11.86 15.63
C PRO A 260 44.08 12.08 17.02
N LEU A 261 43.35 11.72 18.07
CA LEU A 261 43.87 11.59 19.43
C LEU A 261 44.56 10.23 19.57
N THR A 262 45.86 10.27 19.79
CA THR A 262 46.66 9.13 20.25
C THR A 262 46.40 8.94 21.74
N VAL A 263 45.93 7.76 22.13
CA VAL A 263 45.85 7.33 23.53
C VAL A 263 47.19 6.71 23.90
N SER A 264 47.78 7.15 25.02
CA SER A 264 48.91 6.49 25.69
C SER A 264 48.40 5.70 26.88
#